data_AF-A0A7X7YTD4-F1
#
_entry.id   AF-A0A7X7YTD4-F1
#
_cell.length_a   1.000
_cell.length_b   1.000
_cell.length_c   1.000
_cell.angle_alpha   90.00
_cell.angle_beta   90.00
_cell.angle_gamma   90.00
#
_symmetry.space_group_name_H-M   'P 1'
#
loop_
_entity.id
_entity.type
_entity.pdbx_description
1 polymer ?
#
loop_
_entity_poly.entity_id
_entity_poly.type
_entity_poly.pdbx_seq_one_letter_code
_entity_poly.pdbx_strand_id
1 'polypeptide(L)'
;MKLLKKDNILKISAWVCFISLIFQIVNGLWPQISMFLFNGKVLFPNVFFKFTFLVGLFISFFIQKRIIKGRLLKVWISFACYLIFEFFYFLLYMKYDWKLILFGFNSYYFWLLCIPFVPSLSEVIKEKTIINIFIGLFIPISVIALLQHFTNSSILPVKSADGYFEVLVYNFYNNIRAFSLFGVNFGLAFFTCIISLLFSIFYINTKKKYYLLLLFFSVYIVYITYTRTGYLILTFSLLTFLIYRIYEKIIKILPLIYFFLSFILLSLLYSYGKHNVNKMIVAQYKNSIIETSKTIKNKINNQLISGDFMIYSPKIEELEFSKLNSHSKAPIAASDSFFMRIVNWETFPKSLLDTPLSIIFGTGIYYSKYFNDIKYFCIDNIYIDSLIHIGLLGFLIYFWLLYEIYLFICNSSNNSIILKVSLFVMSTITISGFFGGIIPVYLNFILVSFFVLNGYDEQNIY
;
A
#
# COMPACT_ATOMS: atom_id res chain seq x y z
N MET A 1 31.91 31.21 8.42
CA MET A 1 30.88 30.18 8.16
C MET A 1 29.51 30.86 8.24
N LYS A 2 28.88 31.23 7.11
CA LYS A 2 27.54 31.87 7.12
C LYS A 2 26.53 30.85 7.62
N LEU A 3 25.94 31.07 8.80
CA LEU A 3 24.84 30.26 9.33
C LEU A 3 23.75 30.17 8.25
N LEU A 4 23.40 28.94 7.85
CA LEU A 4 22.28 28.70 6.94
C LEU A 4 21.02 29.34 7.54
N LYS A 5 20.36 30.23 6.78
CA LYS A 5 19.08 30.82 7.22
C LYS A 5 18.09 29.69 7.52
N LYS A 6 17.32 29.83 8.60
CA LYS A 6 16.30 28.87 9.05
C LYS A 6 15.42 28.35 7.90
N ASP A 7 15.01 29.25 7.00
CA ASP A 7 14.17 28.93 5.84
C ASP A 7 14.85 28.01 4.82
N ASN A 8 16.17 28.11 4.66
CA ASN A 8 16.91 27.23 3.77
C ASN A 8 16.98 25.81 4.33
N ILE A 9 17.19 25.67 5.64
CA ILE A 9 17.21 24.36 6.31
C ILE A 9 15.85 23.68 6.17
N LEU A 10 14.77 24.43 6.42
CA LEU A 10 13.40 23.94 6.25
C LEU A 10 13.08 23.50 4.81
N LYS A 11 13.53 24.29 3.82
CA LYS A 11 13.38 23.92 2.41
C LYS A 11 14.11 22.62 2.08
N ILE A 12 15.36 22.49 2.53
CA ILE A 12 16.16 21.29 2.32
C ILE A 12 15.49 20.08 2.97
N SER A 13 15.06 20.19 4.23
CA SER A 13 14.41 19.08 4.94
C SER A 13 13.08 18.66 4.29
N ALA A 14 12.27 19.62 3.84
CA ALA A 14 11.05 19.32 3.09
C ALA A 14 11.33 18.61 1.77
N TRP A 15 12.33 19.05 1.00
CA TRP A 15 12.74 18.38 -0.23
C TRP A 15 13.28 16.97 0.02
N VAL A 16 14.05 16.76 1.10
CA VAL A 16 14.53 15.42 1.50
C VAL A 16 13.35 14.50 1.79
N CYS A 17 12.36 14.95 2.57
CA CYS A 17 11.15 14.18 2.83
C CYS A 17 10.38 13.87 1.54
N PHE A 18 10.18 14.87 0.69
CA PHE A 18 9.44 14.72 -0.55
C PHE A 18 10.12 13.74 -1.51
N ILE A 19 11.43 13.85 -1.72
CA ILE A 19 12.21 12.92 -2.55
C ILE A 19 12.16 11.49 -1.97
N SER A 20 12.28 11.36 -0.64
CA SER A 20 12.16 10.06 0.02
C SER A 20 10.79 9.43 -0.23
N LEU A 21 9.71 10.21 -0.19
CA LEU A 21 8.36 9.73 -0.54
C LEU A 21 8.24 9.36 -2.01
N ILE A 22 8.84 10.12 -2.94
CA ILE A 22 8.84 9.75 -4.37
C ILE A 22 9.49 8.38 -4.58
N PHE A 23 10.62 8.10 -3.93
CA PHE A 23 11.25 6.78 -3.99
C PHE A 23 10.43 5.68 -3.32
N GLN A 24 9.52 6.01 -2.39
CA GLN A 24 8.61 5.03 -1.77
C GLN A 24 7.34 4.81 -2.59
N ILE A 25 6.87 5.82 -3.31
CA ILE A 25 5.75 5.72 -4.25
C ILE A 25 6.19 4.91 -5.48
N VAL A 26 7.33 5.28 -6.08
CA VAL A 26 7.94 4.58 -7.23
C VAL A 26 9.05 3.66 -6.73
N ASN A 27 8.66 2.66 -5.94
CA ASN A 27 9.57 1.82 -5.14
C ASN A 27 10.57 0.95 -5.91
N GLY A 28 10.46 0.85 -7.24
CA GLY A 28 11.46 0.22 -8.10
C GLY A 28 12.46 1.20 -8.70
N LEU A 29 12.18 2.51 -8.65
CA LEU A 29 13.02 3.55 -9.27
C LEU A 29 14.46 3.50 -8.76
N TRP A 30 14.64 3.60 -7.44
CA TRP A 30 15.98 3.57 -6.85
C TRP A 30 16.65 2.19 -7.01
N PRO A 31 16.02 1.06 -6.67
CA PRO A 31 16.62 -0.25 -6.88
C PRO A 31 17.09 -0.46 -8.33
N GLN A 32 16.29 -0.10 -9.33
CA GLN A 32 16.68 -0.30 -10.73
C GLN A 32 17.79 0.63 -11.19
N ILE A 33 17.80 1.90 -10.75
CA ILE A 33 18.93 2.81 -10.98
C ILE A 33 20.20 2.24 -10.32
N SER A 34 20.10 1.75 -9.08
CA SER A 34 21.25 1.18 -8.37
C SER A 34 21.77 -0.10 -9.04
N MET A 35 20.88 -1.00 -9.49
CA MET A 35 21.29 -2.19 -10.23
C MET A 35 21.99 -1.84 -11.54
N PHE A 36 21.54 -0.80 -12.24
CA PHE A 36 22.19 -0.32 -13.45
C PHE A 36 23.60 0.25 -13.16
N LEU A 37 23.76 1.01 -12.09
CA LEU A 37 25.04 1.66 -11.74
C LEU A 37 26.05 0.74 -11.04
N PHE A 38 25.60 -0.27 -10.31
CA PHE A 38 26.42 -1.07 -9.39
C PHE A 38 26.40 -2.57 -9.73
N ASN A 39 26.41 -2.92 -11.02
CA ASN A 39 26.49 -4.30 -11.52
C ASN A 39 25.46 -5.24 -10.90
N GLY A 40 24.19 -4.81 -10.87
CA GLY A 40 23.06 -5.60 -10.39
C GLY A 40 22.83 -5.58 -8.87
N LYS A 41 23.61 -4.81 -8.09
CA LYS A 41 23.43 -4.69 -6.64
C LYS A 41 22.60 -3.46 -6.24
N VAL A 42 21.93 -3.53 -5.10
CA VAL A 42 21.16 -2.42 -4.52
C VAL A 42 21.88 -1.89 -3.29
N LEU A 43 22.53 -0.72 -3.43
CA LEU A 43 23.33 -0.13 -2.36
C LEU A 43 22.51 0.27 -1.12
N PHE A 44 21.36 0.89 -1.35
CA PHE A 44 20.51 1.39 -0.27
C PHE A 44 19.15 0.70 -0.30
N PRO A 45 18.80 -0.07 0.75
CA PRO A 45 17.49 -0.70 0.87
C PRO A 45 16.42 0.34 1.18
N ASN A 46 15.14 -0.03 1.01
CA ASN A 46 14.00 0.87 1.26
C ASN A 46 13.96 1.49 2.67
N VAL A 47 14.56 0.83 3.67
CA VAL A 47 14.67 1.34 5.04
C VAL A 47 15.47 2.65 5.09
N PHE A 48 16.44 2.82 4.19
CA PHE A 48 17.23 4.05 4.10
C PHE A 48 16.34 5.27 3.82
N PHE A 49 15.41 5.17 2.87
CA PHE A 49 14.51 6.29 2.53
C PHE A 49 13.51 6.61 3.64
N LYS A 50 13.07 5.60 4.42
CA LYS A 50 12.26 5.83 5.62
C LYS A 50 13.06 6.59 6.68
N PHE A 51 14.33 6.22 6.87
CA PHE A 51 15.23 6.92 7.79
C PHE A 51 15.50 8.36 7.36
N THR A 52 15.83 8.61 6.08
CA THR A 52 16.04 9.97 5.57
C THR A 52 14.79 10.83 5.66
N PHE A 53 13.62 10.24 5.41
CA PHE A 53 12.33 10.89 5.63
C PHE A 53 12.15 11.29 7.09
N LEU A 54 12.43 10.39 8.04
CA LEU A 54 12.28 10.66 9.47
C LEU A 54 13.24 11.76 9.93
N VAL A 55 14.49 11.75 9.47
CA VAL A 55 15.47 12.82 9.78
C VAL A 55 14.99 14.18 9.25
N GLY A 56 14.53 14.23 7.99
CA GLY A 56 13.98 15.46 7.41
C GLY A 56 12.74 15.95 8.17
N LEU A 57 11.84 15.04 8.52
CA LEU A 57 10.62 15.34 9.27
C LEU A 57 10.94 15.88 10.67
N PHE A 58 11.90 15.27 11.36
CA PHE A 58 12.37 15.72 12.66
C PHE A 58 12.94 17.14 12.57
N ILE A 59 13.86 17.40 11.64
CA ILE A 59 14.42 18.75 11.43
C ILE A 59 13.31 19.78 11.20
N SER A 60 12.37 19.49 10.30
CA SER A 60 11.24 20.38 10.02
C SER A 60 10.35 20.60 11.24
N PHE A 61 10.07 19.55 12.02
CA PHE A 61 9.30 19.63 13.25
C PHE A 61 9.98 20.52 14.29
N PHE A 62 11.29 20.42 14.51
CA PHE A 62 11.98 21.30 15.47
C PHE A 62 11.99 22.77 15.04
N ILE A 63 12.00 23.03 13.72
CA ILE A 63 12.01 24.36 13.14
C ILE A 63 10.63 25.02 13.21
N GLN A 64 9.57 24.30 12.83
CA GLN A 64 8.20 24.82 12.72
C GLN A 64 7.34 24.57 13.96
N LYS A 65 7.57 23.47 14.68
CA LYS A 65 6.79 22.97 15.83
C LYS A 65 5.29 22.79 15.53
N ARG A 66 4.95 22.52 14.27
CA ARG A 66 3.58 22.23 13.83
C ARG A 66 3.29 20.74 13.99
N ILE A 67 2.15 20.42 14.58
CA ILE A 67 1.61 19.06 14.71
C ILE A 67 0.12 19.08 14.34
N ILE A 68 -0.41 17.96 13.88
CA ILE A 68 -1.85 17.76 13.74
C ILE A 68 -2.51 17.96 15.10
N LYS A 69 -3.65 18.66 15.13
CA LYS A 69 -4.44 18.91 16.35
C LYS A 69 -5.82 18.23 16.26
N GLY A 70 -6.60 18.37 17.33
CA GLY A 70 -8.01 17.97 17.36
C GLY A 70 -8.22 16.46 17.48
N ARG A 71 -9.35 15.99 16.93
CA ARG A 71 -9.80 14.59 17.03
C ARG A 71 -8.80 13.59 16.43
N LEU A 72 -8.22 13.91 15.27
CA LEU A 72 -7.23 13.04 14.61
C LEU A 72 -6.01 12.77 15.51
N LEU A 73 -5.50 13.78 16.23
CA LEU A 73 -4.39 13.60 17.16
C LEU A 73 -4.77 12.66 18.32
N LYS A 74 -5.97 12.82 18.89
CA LYS A 74 -6.44 11.96 19.99
C LYS A 74 -6.51 10.49 19.57
N VAL A 75 -7.09 10.21 18.40
CA VAL A 75 -7.19 8.84 17.86
C VAL A 75 -5.81 8.28 17.54
N TRP A 76 -4.91 9.11 17.01
CA TRP A 76 -3.52 8.73 16.79
C TRP A 76 -2.79 8.39 18.10
N ILE A 77 -2.98 9.15 19.18
CA ILE A 77 -2.40 8.85 20.50
C ILE A 77 -2.93 7.50 21.00
N SER A 78 -4.24 7.24 20.88
CA SER A 78 -4.81 5.93 21.24
C SER A 78 -4.17 4.79 20.44
N PHE A 79 -3.94 5.00 19.14
CA PHE A 79 -3.24 4.04 18.28
C PHE A 79 -1.77 3.83 18.72
N ALA A 80 -1.04 4.89 19.03
CA ALA A 80 0.33 4.79 19.52
C ALA A 80 0.42 4.05 20.87
N CYS A 81 -0.50 4.35 21.81
CA CYS A 81 -0.60 3.64 23.08
C CYS A 81 -0.92 2.16 22.87
N TYR A 82 -1.81 1.83 21.93
CA TYR A 82 -2.12 0.46 21.56
C TYR A 82 -0.87 -0.28 21.06
N LEU A 83 -0.10 0.32 20.15
CA LEU A 83 1.13 -0.31 19.63
C LEU A 83 2.19 -0.52 20.72
N ILE A 84 2.30 0.39 21.70
CA ILE A 84 3.21 0.21 22.85
C ILE A 84 2.75 -0.98 23.70
N PHE A 85 1.46 -1.07 24.01
CA PHE A 85 0.90 -2.20 24.74
C PHE A 85 1.13 -3.52 23.99
N GLU A 86 0.83 -3.53 22.69
CA GLU A 86 1.00 -4.67 21.80
C GLU A 86 2.45 -5.13 21.72
N PHE A 87 3.41 -4.20 21.68
CA PHE A 87 4.83 -4.52 21.76
C PHE A 87 5.17 -5.34 23.01
N PHE A 88 4.70 -4.90 24.19
CA PHE A 88 4.94 -5.62 25.44
C PHE A 88 4.17 -6.94 25.50
N TYR A 89 2.96 -7.00 24.95
CA TYR A 89 2.20 -8.24 24.83
C TYR A 89 2.97 -9.27 23.99
N PHE A 90 3.45 -8.91 22.81
CA PHE A 90 4.22 -9.82 21.96
C PHE A 90 5.58 -10.20 22.56
N LEU A 91 6.25 -9.25 23.21
CA LEU A 91 7.57 -9.48 23.81
C LEU A 91 7.48 -10.36 25.06
N LEU A 92 6.56 -10.07 25.98
CA LEU A 92 6.52 -10.69 27.31
C LEU A 92 5.62 -11.93 27.33
N TYR A 93 4.46 -11.88 26.67
CA TYR A 93 3.48 -12.97 26.70
C TYR A 93 3.70 -13.96 25.56
N MET A 94 3.80 -13.48 24.32
CA MET A 94 4.02 -14.34 23.14
C MET A 94 5.50 -14.76 22.98
N LYS A 95 6.42 -14.09 23.69
CA LYS A 95 7.88 -14.30 23.64
C LYS A 95 8.49 -14.22 22.24
N TYR A 96 7.98 -13.31 21.42
CA TYR A 96 8.56 -13.05 20.11
C TYR A 96 9.87 -12.25 20.23
N ASP A 97 10.77 -12.45 19.26
CA ASP A 97 11.94 -11.59 19.12
C ASP A 97 11.50 -10.14 18.84
N TRP A 98 12.05 -9.19 19.61
CA TRP A 98 11.80 -7.76 19.43
C TRP A 98 12.11 -7.28 18.00
N LYS A 99 13.07 -7.90 17.30
CA LYS A 99 13.40 -7.60 15.90
C LYS A 99 12.22 -7.89 14.98
N LEU A 100 11.53 -9.00 15.20
CA LEU A 100 10.35 -9.39 14.43
C LEU A 100 9.23 -8.38 14.67
N ILE A 101 8.99 -7.99 15.93
CA ILE A 101 7.95 -7.02 16.29
C ILE A 101 8.21 -5.67 15.62
N LEU A 102 9.44 -5.13 15.76
CA LEU A 102 9.80 -3.84 15.16
C LEU A 102 9.77 -3.87 13.63
N PHE A 103 10.14 -4.99 13.01
CA PHE A 103 10.02 -5.15 11.56
C PHE A 103 8.56 -5.07 11.11
N GLY A 104 7.64 -5.73 11.83
CA GLY A 104 6.20 -5.67 11.57
C GLY A 104 5.68 -4.24 11.68
N PHE A 105 6.01 -3.56 12.78
CA PHE A 105 5.60 -2.17 13.00
C PHE A 105 6.14 -1.22 11.93
N ASN A 106 7.40 -1.38 11.53
CA ASN A 106 7.98 -0.61 10.45
C ASN A 106 7.28 -0.87 9.10
N SER A 107 6.90 -2.12 8.83
CA SER A 107 6.28 -2.51 7.55
C SER A 107 4.86 -1.98 7.41
N TYR A 108 4.07 -2.04 8.48
CA TYR A 108 2.63 -1.71 8.46
C TYR A 108 2.29 -0.32 8.99
N TYR A 109 2.98 0.16 10.03
CA TYR A 109 2.53 1.32 10.81
C TYR A 109 3.45 2.54 10.74
N PHE A 110 4.65 2.40 10.17
CA PHE A 110 5.63 3.49 10.06
C PHE A 110 5.02 4.81 9.53
N TRP A 111 4.28 4.73 8.42
CA TRP A 111 3.69 5.92 7.81
C TRP A 111 2.57 6.54 8.64
N LEU A 112 1.77 5.73 9.33
CA LEU A 112 0.75 6.22 10.26
C LEU A 112 1.38 6.95 11.46
N LEU A 113 2.49 6.43 11.99
CA LEU A 113 3.24 7.06 13.08
C LEU A 113 3.84 8.42 12.68
N CYS A 114 4.11 8.63 11.39
CA CYS A 114 4.62 9.91 10.90
C CYS A 114 3.54 11.00 10.76
N ILE A 115 2.27 10.62 10.57
CA ILE A 115 1.18 11.54 10.19
C ILE A 115 1.10 12.81 11.05
N PRO A 116 1.14 12.76 12.40
CA PRO A 116 0.98 13.97 13.21
C PRO A 116 2.01 15.05 12.93
N PHE A 117 3.21 14.67 12.51
CA PHE A 117 4.34 15.59 12.34
C PHE A 117 4.42 16.19 10.94
N VAL A 118 3.70 15.64 9.97
CA VAL A 118 3.80 16.04 8.56
C VAL A 118 3.33 17.48 8.29
N PRO A 119 2.40 18.09 9.06
CA PRO A 119 2.14 19.54 8.94
C PRO A 119 3.36 20.43 9.13
N SER A 120 4.45 19.94 9.74
CA SER A 120 5.73 20.67 9.77
C SER A 120 6.41 20.83 8.41
N LEU A 121 5.90 20.15 7.38
CA LEU A 121 6.37 20.23 5.99
C LEU A 121 5.43 21.06 5.10
N SER A 122 4.33 21.57 5.65
CA SER A 122 3.29 22.24 4.87
C SER A 122 3.79 23.55 4.27
N GLU A 123 3.28 23.89 3.09
CA GLU A 123 3.52 25.17 2.39
C GLU A 123 4.97 25.42 1.94
N VAL A 124 5.89 24.47 2.20
CA VAL A 124 7.30 24.60 1.79
C VAL A 124 7.48 24.31 0.30
N ILE A 125 6.78 23.29 -0.21
CA ILE A 125 6.80 22.89 -1.62
C ILE A 125 5.47 23.28 -2.27
N LYS A 126 5.55 24.07 -3.35
CA LYS A 126 4.35 24.50 -4.08
C LYS A 126 3.65 23.29 -4.71
N GLU A 127 2.32 23.27 -4.62
CA GLU A 127 1.49 22.22 -5.22
C GLU A 127 1.78 22.00 -6.71
N LYS A 128 1.93 23.09 -7.48
CA LYS A 128 2.27 23.04 -8.91
C LYS A 128 3.57 22.26 -9.16
N THR A 129 4.55 22.38 -8.27
CA THR A 129 5.83 21.65 -8.38
C THR A 129 5.61 20.16 -8.19
N ILE A 130 4.81 19.76 -7.20
CA ILE A 130 4.47 18.36 -6.94
C ILE A 130 3.75 17.77 -8.17
N ILE A 131 2.73 18.46 -8.67
CA ILE A 131 1.99 18.03 -9.88
C ILE A 131 2.93 17.86 -11.07
N ASN A 132 3.81 18.84 -11.33
CA ASN A 132 4.76 18.78 -12.44
C ASN A 132 5.71 17.58 -12.32
N ILE A 133 6.17 17.25 -11.11
CA ILE A 133 7.03 16.08 -10.88
C ILE A 133 6.25 14.78 -11.14
N PHE A 134 5.01 14.66 -10.68
CA PHE A 134 4.18 13.48 -10.94
C PHE A 134 3.90 13.28 -12.44
N ILE A 135 3.54 14.34 -13.16
CA ILE A 135 3.36 14.30 -14.62
C ILE A 135 4.69 13.99 -15.32
N GLY A 136 5.79 14.60 -14.87
CA GLY A 136 7.13 14.37 -15.41
C GLY A 136 7.59 12.92 -15.25
N LEU A 137 7.31 12.30 -14.10
CA LEU A 137 7.59 10.88 -13.84
C LEU A 137 6.68 9.95 -14.65
N PHE A 138 5.43 10.34 -14.89
CA PHE A 138 4.48 9.53 -15.64
C PHE A 138 4.95 9.24 -17.09
N ILE A 139 5.63 10.18 -17.73
CA ILE A 139 6.10 10.03 -19.12
C ILE A 139 7.06 8.83 -19.25
N PRO A 140 8.25 8.79 -18.61
CA PRO A 140 9.16 7.64 -18.74
C PRO A 140 8.53 6.35 -18.19
N ILE A 141 7.76 6.43 -17.09
CA ILE A 141 7.10 5.26 -16.50
C ILE A 141 6.14 4.60 -17.50
N SER A 142 5.33 5.40 -18.19
CA SER A 142 4.34 4.90 -19.16
C SER A 142 4.98 4.34 -20.42
N VAL A 143 6.05 4.97 -20.93
CA VAL A 143 6.82 4.46 -22.07
C VAL A 143 7.39 3.08 -21.76
N ILE A 144 8.04 2.92 -20.61
CA ILE A 144 8.60 1.62 -20.20
C ILE A 144 7.47 0.59 -20.04
N ALA A 145 6.35 0.96 -19.41
CA ALA A 145 5.22 0.06 -19.23
C ALA A 145 4.65 -0.47 -20.56
N LEU A 146 4.53 0.41 -21.57
CA LEU A 146 4.06 0.02 -22.90
C LEU A 146 5.06 -0.87 -23.61
N LEU A 147 6.35 -0.53 -23.56
CA LEU A 147 7.37 -1.37 -24.16
C LEU A 147 7.37 -2.76 -23.50
N GLN A 148 7.24 -2.85 -22.17
CA GLN A 148 7.14 -4.14 -21.48
C GLN A 148 5.93 -4.95 -21.98
N HIS A 149 4.79 -4.29 -22.14
CA HIS A 149 3.56 -4.93 -22.61
C HIS A 149 3.69 -5.43 -24.07
N PHE A 150 4.14 -4.57 -24.99
CA PHE A 150 4.20 -4.91 -26.42
C PHE A 150 5.33 -5.87 -26.77
N THR A 151 6.48 -5.76 -26.10
CA THR A 151 7.62 -6.68 -26.32
C THR A 151 7.45 -7.98 -25.55
N ASN A 152 6.50 -8.04 -24.61
CA ASN A 152 6.36 -9.14 -23.66
C ASN A 152 7.69 -9.48 -22.96
N SER A 153 8.51 -8.44 -22.69
CA SER A 153 9.83 -8.55 -22.07
C SER A 153 9.93 -7.61 -20.86
N SER A 154 10.71 -7.97 -19.83
CA SER A 154 10.76 -7.17 -18.60
C SER A 154 11.47 -5.82 -18.80
N ILE A 155 12.30 -5.69 -19.86
CA ILE A 155 13.18 -4.56 -20.25
C ILE A 155 14.18 -4.15 -19.17
N LEU A 156 13.71 -3.96 -17.95
CA LEU A 156 14.45 -3.67 -16.75
C LEU A 156 14.76 -4.96 -15.98
N PRO A 157 15.86 -4.96 -15.19
CA PRO A 157 16.17 -6.05 -14.28
C PRO A 157 15.05 -6.22 -13.25
N VAL A 158 14.55 -7.45 -13.15
CA VAL A 158 13.48 -7.82 -12.21
C VAL A 158 14.02 -8.26 -10.85
N LYS A 159 15.32 -8.55 -10.74
CA LYS A 159 15.93 -9.08 -9.53
C LYS A 159 17.35 -8.56 -9.36
N SER A 160 17.66 -8.17 -8.14
CA SER A 160 19.00 -7.76 -7.71
C SER A 160 19.88 -8.97 -7.37
N ALA A 161 21.18 -8.84 -7.60
CA ALA A 161 22.17 -9.89 -7.32
C ALA A 161 22.33 -10.19 -5.82
N ASP A 162 22.00 -9.24 -4.96
CA ASP A 162 22.06 -9.32 -3.50
C ASP A 162 20.70 -9.65 -2.84
N GLY A 163 19.63 -9.77 -3.63
CA GLY A 163 18.30 -10.16 -3.15
C GLY A 163 17.51 -9.06 -2.44
N TYR A 164 18.01 -7.81 -2.38
CA TYR A 164 17.30 -6.69 -1.73
C TYR A 164 16.10 -6.18 -2.52
N PHE A 165 16.06 -6.46 -3.82
CA PHE A 165 14.98 -6.11 -4.72
C PHE A 165 14.59 -7.26 -5.64
N GLU A 166 13.28 -7.43 -5.79
CA GLU A 166 12.64 -8.36 -6.71
C GLU A 166 11.27 -7.81 -7.10
N VAL A 167 10.96 -7.83 -8.39
CA VAL A 167 9.64 -7.51 -8.92
C VAL A 167 8.75 -8.73 -8.79
N LEU A 168 7.74 -8.64 -7.92
CA LEU A 168 6.86 -9.78 -7.65
C LEU A 168 5.78 -9.90 -8.74
N VAL A 169 5.50 -11.14 -9.15
CA VAL A 169 4.36 -11.51 -10.00
C VAL A 169 4.33 -10.77 -11.35
N TYR A 170 5.49 -10.54 -11.97
CA TYR A 170 5.58 -9.87 -13.27
C TYR A 170 5.17 -10.78 -14.44
N ASN A 171 5.36 -12.10 -14.33
CA ASN A 171 4.91 -13.06 -15.34
C ASN A 171 3.52 -13.61 -14.97
N PHE A 172 2.56 -13.46 -15.87
CA PHE A 172 1.19 -13.95 -15.70
C PHE A 172 0.76 -14.75 -16.92
N TYR A 173 0.80 -16.07 -16.80
CA TYR A 173 0.44 -17.01 -17.88
C TYR A 173 1.14 -16.68 -19.21
N ASN A 174 2.47 -16.50 -19.16
CA ASN A 174 3.34 -16.11 -20.28
C ASN A 174 3.12 -14.70 -20.84
N ASN A 175 2.30 -13.88 -20.18
CA ASN A 175 2.21 -12.45 -20.45
C ASN A 175 2.93 -11.68 -19.35
N ILE A 176 3.84 -10.80 -19.74
CA ILE A 176 4.49 -9.87 -18.84
C ILE A 176 3.51 -8.76 -18.49
N ARG A 177 3.16 -8.71 -17.22
CA ARG A 177 2.40 -7.63 -16.64
C ARG A 177 3.31 -6.41 -16.53
N ALA A 178 2.85 -5.27 -17.02
CA ALA A 178 3.62 -4.04 -16.93
C ALA A 178 3.83 -3.66 -15.45
N PHE A 179 5.09 -3.43 -15.07
CA PHE A 179 5.48 -2.98 -13.73
C PHE A 179 6.36 -1.73 -13.80
N SER A 180 6.99 -1.43 -14.94
CA SER A 180 7.85 -0.27 -15.15
C SER A 180 8.88 -0.11 -14.03
N LEU A 181 8.86 1.03 -13.34
CA LEU A 181 9.76 1.36 -12.23
C LEU A 181 9.20 0.98 -10.85
N PHE A 182 8.35 -0.05 -10.76
CA PHE A 182 7.72 -0.48 -9.51
C PHE A 182 8.09 -1.92 -9.16
N GLY A 183 8.27 -2.21 -7.87
CA GLY A 183 8.53 -3.57 -7.36
C GLY A 183 7.30 -4.48 -7.39
N VAL A 184 6.12 -3.93 -7.64
CA VAL A 184 4.86 -4.67 -7.81
C VAL A 184 3.99 -3.96 -8.85
N ASN A 185 3.31 -4.74 -9.70
CA ASN A 185 2.40 -4.22 -10.74
C ASN A 185 1.29 -3.33 -10.17
N PHE A 186 0.86 -3.63 -8.94
CA PHE A 186 -0.13 -2.83 -8.22
C PHE A 186 0.36 -1.39 -7.99
N GLY A 187 1.65 -1.19 -7.69
CA GLY A 187 2.22 0.14 -7.45
C GLY A 187 2.12 1.02 -8.70
N LEU A 188 2.41 0.45 -9.87
CA LEU A 188 2.20 1.12 -11.15
C LEU A 188 0.74 1.50 -11.32
N ALA A 189 -0.18 0.53 -11.18
CA ALA A 189 -1.61 0.76 -11.34
C ALA A 189 -2.13 1.87 -10.41
N PHE A 190 -1.72 1.88 -9.15
CA PHE A 190 -2.09 2.90 -8.18
C PHE A 190 -1.58 4.29 -8.56
N PHE A 191 -0.30 4.39 -8.95
CA PHE A 191 0.29 5.63 -9.42
C PHE A 191 -0.47 6.17 -10.65
N THR A 192 -0.82 5.31 -11.62
CA THR A 192 -1.61 5.75 -12.78
C THR A 192 -3.06 6.11 -12.45
N CYS A 193 -3.65 5.58 -11.38
CA CYS A 193 -4.95 6.05 -10.89
C CYS A 193 -4.87 7.52 -10.46
N ILE A 194 -3.82 7.90 -9.72
CA ILE A 194 -3.56 9.28 -9.31
C ILE A 194 -3.42 10.20 -10.53
N ILE A 195 -2.60 9.79 -11.51
CA ILE A 195 -2.40 10.54 -12.75
C ILE A 195 -3.72 10.67 -13.55
N SER A 196 -4.51 9.62 -13.63
CA SER A 196 -5.82 9.63 -14.30
C SER A 196 -6.76 10.65 -13.65
N LEU A 197 -6.78 10.74 -12.32
CA LEU A 197 -7.59 11.73 -11.61
C LEU A 197 -7.08 13.17 -11.85
N LEU A 198 -5.76 13.37 -11.88
CA LEU A 198 -5.18 14.68 -12.24
C LEU A 198 -5.63 15.12 -13.64
N PHE A 199 -5.51 14.25 -14.64
CA PHE A 199 -5.98 14.55 -16.01
C PHE A 199 -7.49 14.77 -16.08
N SER A 200 -8.28 14.02 -15.30
CA SER A 200 -9.73 14.21 -15.20
C SER A 200 -10.07 15.61 -14.66
N ILE A 201 -9.42 16.04 -13.57
CA ILE A 201 -9.61 17.37 -12.99
C ILE A 201 -9.16 18.46 -13.98
N PHE A 202 -7.99 18.32 -14.61
CA PHE A 202 -7.51 19.30 -15.59
C PHE A 202 -8.41 19.41 -16.81
N TYR A 203 -8.92 18.30 -17.33
CA TYR A 203 -9.89 18.31 -18.41
C TYR A 203 -11.15 19.07 -18.02
N ILE A 204 -11.69 18.82 -16.82
CA ILE A 204 -12.89 19.54 -16.37
C ILE A 204 -12.64 21.04 -16.22
N ASN A 205 -11.50 21.43 -15.65
CA ASN A 205 -11.18 22.83 -15.38
C ASN A 205 -10.81 23.61 -16.65
N THR A 206 -10.16 22.99 -17.64
CA THR A 206 -9.63 23.69 -18.83
C THR A 206 -10.37 23.38 -20.12
N LYS A 207 -11.14 22.29 -20.17
CA LYS A 207 -11.80 21.74 -21.36
C LYS A 207 -10.86 21.41 -22.54
N LYS A 208 -9.55 21.35 -22.30
CA LYS A 208 -8.56 21.05 -23.35
C LYS A 208 -8.56 19.56 -23.69
N LYS A 209 -8.84 19.22 -24.95
CA LYS A 209 -9.01 17.84 -25.44
C LYS A 209 -7.78 16.94 -25.21
N TYR A 210 -6.56 17.48 -25.16
CA TYR A 210 -5.38 16.65 -24.93
C TYR A 210 -5.36 16.03 -23.52
N TYR A 211 -6.00 16.64 -22.51
CA TYR A 211 -6.12 15.99 -21.19
C TYR A 211 -7.04 14.77 -21.23
N LEU A 212 -8.04 14.78 -22.11
CA LEU A 212 -8.90 13.62 -22.35
C LEU A 212 -8.10 12.49 -23.02
N LEU A 213 -7.25 12.81 -24.00
CA LEU A 213 -6.34 11.84 -24.62
C LEU A 213 -5.37 11.23 -23.58
N LEU A 214 -4.76 12.08 -22.75
CA LEU A 214 -3.87 11.64 -21.67
C LEU A 214 -4.58 10.79 -20.61
N LEU A 215 -5.86 11.08 -20.32
CA LEU A 215 -6.69 10.25 -19.46
C LEU A 215 -6.92 8.85 -20.07
N PHE A 216 -7.30 8.76 -21.34
CA PHE A 216 -7.44 7.45 -22.01
C PHE A 216 -6.14 6.66 -21.98
N PHE A 217 -5.03 7.36 -22.21
CA PHE A 217 -3.71 6.76 -22.14
C PHE A 217 -3.39 6.24 -20.72
N SER A 218 -3.62 7.03 -19.67
CA SER A 218 -3.37 6.59 -18.29
C SER A 218 -4.26 5.43 -17.86
N VAL A 219 -5.53 5.41 -18.31
CA VAL A 219 -6.47 4.28 -18.11
C VAL A 219 -5.94 3.01 -18.77
N TYR A 220 -5.43 3.12 -20.01
CA TYR A 220 -4.82 1.98 -20.71
C TYR A 220 -3.58 1.45 -20.00
N ILE A 221 -2.74 2.32 -19.42
CA ILE A 221 -1.61 1.88 -18.59
C ILE A 221 -2.09 1.10 -17.36
N VAL A 222 -3.19 1.51 -16.70
CA VAL A 222 -3.76 0.70 -15.61
C VAL A 222 -4.19 -0.66 -16.14
N TYR A 223 -4.86 -0.72 -17.29
CA TYR A 223 -5.32 -1.97 -17.92
C TYR A 223 -4.19 -2.99 -18.11
N ILE A 224 -3.07 -2.61 -18.70
CA ILE A 224 -1.93 -3.50 -19.00
C ILE A 224 -1.15 -3.99 -17.76
N THR A 225 -1.46 -3.49 -16.57
CA THR A 225 -0.91 -4.05 -15.32
C THR A 225 -1.53 -5.40 -14.95
N TYR A 226 -2.70 -5.74 -15.52
CA TYR A 226 -3.48 -6.93 -15.17
C TYR A 226 -3.79 -7.07 -13.67
N THR A 227 -3.95 -5.94 -12.97
CA THR A 227 -4.29 -5.92 -11.54
C THR A 227 -5.76 -5.56 -11.32
N ARG A 228 -6.57 -6.55 -10.92
CA ARG A 228 -8.00 -6.36 -10.64
C ARG A 228 -8.25 -5.25 -9.61
N THR A 229 -7.42 -5.18 -8.57
CA THR A 229 -7.53 -4.13 -7.54
C THR A 229 -7.23 -2.74 -8.09
N GLY A 230 -6.30 -2.61 -9.05
CA GLY A 230 -6.05 -1.35 -9.75
C GLY A 230 -7.28 -0.87 -10.54
N TYR A 231 -8.00 -1.79 -11.18
CA TYR A 231 -9.24 -1.46 -11.90
C TYR A 231 -10.33 -0.95 -10.95
N LEU A 232 -10.48 -1.60 -9.79
CA LEU A 232 -11.42 -1.17 -8.76
C LEU A 232 -11.07 0.24 -8.25
N ILE A 233 -9.81 0.49 -7.92
CA ILE A 233 -9.37 1.81 -7.44
C ILE A 233 -9.64 2.89 -8.48
N LEU A 234 -9.28 2.66 -9.74
CA LEU A 234 -9.54 3.62 -10.81
C LEU A 234 -11.04 3.89 -10.97
N THR A 235 -11.85 2.84 -11.03
CA THR A 235 -13.30 2.96 -11.26
C THR A 235 -13.97 3.71 -10.10
N PHE A 236 -13.70 3.31 -8.87
CA PHE A 236 -14.33 3.89 -7.68
C PHE A 236 -13.78 5.29 -7.35
N SER A 237 -12.53 5.59 -7.69
CA SER A 237 -12.00 6.94 -7.52
C SER A 237 -12.57 7.93 -8.55
N LEU A 238 -12.74 7.50 -9.81
CA LEU A 238 -13.45 8.29 -10.83
C LEU A 238 -14.94 8.46 -10.46
N LEU A 239 -15.57 7.41 -9.94
CA LEU A 239 -16.94 7.49 -9.41
C LEU A 239 -17.03 8.47 -8.23
N THR A 240 -16.08 8.42 -7.30
CA THR A 240 -15.99 9.38 -6.18
C THR A 240 -15.84 10.80 -6.71
N PHE A 241 -14.98 11.02 -7.70
CA PHE A 241 -14.82 12.32 -8.35
C PHE A 241 -16.12 12.84 -8.97
N LEU A 242 -16.89 11.97 -9.64
CA LEU A 242 -18.20 12.33 -10.20
C LEU A 242 -19.23 12.63 -9.10
N ILE A 243 -19.30 11.80 -8.06
CA ILE A 243 -20.21 11.99 -6.92
C ILE A 243 -19.88 13.29 -6.19
N TYR A 244 -18.60 13.59 -5.95
CA TYR A 244 -18.16 14.82 -5.30
C TYR A 244 -18.70 16.06 -6.01
N ARG A 245 -18.74 16.04 -7.35
CA ARG A 245 -19.24 17.15 -8.16
C ARG A 245 -20.76 17.34 -8.09
N ILE A 246 -21.50 16.27 -7.82
CA ILE A 246 -22.98 16.31 -7.77
C ILE A 246 -23.45 16.53 -6.33
N TYR A 247 -22.83 15.84 -5.37
CA TYR A 247 -23.30 15.75 -3.99
C TYR A 247 -22.14 15.61 -3.01
N GLU A 248 -21.40 16.72 -2.81
CA GLU A 248 -20.23 16.80 -1.93
C GLU A 248 -20.49 16.24 -0.52
N LYS A 249 -21.68 16.44 0.05
CA LYS A 249 -22.01 15.98 1.43
C LYS A 249 -21.89 14.46 1.61
N ILE A 250 -22.12 13.65 0.57
CA ILE A 250 -22.04 12.18 0.64
C ILE A 250 -20.58 11.71 0.75
N ILE A 251 -19.59 12.55 0.38
CA ILE A 251 -18.19 12.10 0.35
C ILE A 251 -17.73 11.56 1.70
N LYS A 252 -18.14 12.19 2.81
CA LYS A 252 -17.75 11.79 4.18
C LYS A 252 -18.13 10.34 4.55
N ILE A 253 -19.17 9.80 3.90
CA ILE A 253 -19.66 8.44 4.15
C ILE A 253 -19.30 7.45 3.04
N LEU A 254 -18.68 7.89 1.93
CA LEU A 254 -18.33 7.02 0.81
C LEU A 254 -17.45 5.82 1.18
N PRO A 255 -16.43 5.92 2.05
CA PRO A 255 -15.67 4.75 2.47
C PRO A 255 -16.57 3.66 3.09
N LEU A 256 -17.57 4.05 3.88
CA LEU A 256 -18.52 3.12 4.48
C LEU A 256 -19.45 2.50 3.42
N ILE A 257 -19.95 3.32 2.49
CA ILE A 257 -20.76 2.82 1.36
C ILE A 257 -19.97 1.80 0.54
N TYR A 258 -18.71 2.10 0.23
CA TYR A 258 -17.84 1.21 -0.53
C TYR A 258 -17.49 -0.07 0.23
N PHE A 259 -17.38 -0.01 1.56
CA PHE A 259 -17.24 -1.20 2.41
C PHE A 259 -18.45 -2.14 2.29
N PHE A 260 -19.68 -1.61 2.36
CA PHE A 260 -20.88 -2.43 2.18
C PHE A 260 -21.01 -2.96 0.75
N LEU A 261 -20.67 -2.14 -0.24
CA LEU A 261 -20.69 -2.54 -1.65
C LEU A 261 -19.70 -3.68 -1.93
N SER A 262 -18.55 -3.72 -1.25
CA SER A 262 -17.62 -4.85 -1.39
C SER A 262 -18.24 -6.18 -0.96
N PHE A 263 -19.10 -6.24 0.07
CA PHE A 263 -19.78 -7.49 0.43
C PHE A 263 -20.73 -7.97 -0.67
N ILE A 264 -21.44 -7.03 -1.31
CA ILE A 264 -22.31 -7.33 -2.45
C ILE A 264 -21.46 -7.86 -3.61
N LEU A 265 -20.36 -7.16 -3.93
CA LEU A 265 -19.45 -7.56 -5.00
C LEU A 265 -18.85 -8.95 -4.73
N LEU A 266 -18.40 -9.22 -3.51
CA LEU A 266 -17.87 -10.53 -3.12
C LEU A 266 -18.92 -11.64 -3.24
N SER A 267 -20.16 -11.36 -2.83
CA SER A 267 -21.27 -12.32 -2.95
C SER A 267 -21.60 -12.63 -4.41
N LEU A 268 -21.61 -11.61 -5.27
CA LEU A 268 -21.80 -11.77 -6.71
C LEU A 268 -20.66 -12.54 -7.36
N LEU A 269 -19.40 -12.21 -7.03
CA LEU A 269 -18.22 -12.92 -7.53
C LEU A 269 -18.21 -14.39 -7.08
N TYR A 270 -18.64 -14.66 -5.85
CA TYR A 270 -18.77 -16.02 -5.34
C TYR A 270 -19.85 -16.81 -6.08
N SER A 271 -21.05 -16.22 -6.22
CA SER A 271 -22.18 -16.85 -6.92
C SER A 271 -21.83 -17.15 -8.38
N TYR A 272 -21.29 -16.16 -9.10
CA TYR A 272 -20.88 -16.33 -10.49
C TYR A 272 -19.70 -17.29 -10.64
N GLY A 273 -18.69 -17.15 -9.78
CA GLY A 273 -17.45 -17.90 -9.89
C GLY A 273 -17.64 -19.40 -9.63
N LYS A 274 -18.55 -19.81 -8.72
CA LYS A 274 -18.71 -21.21 -8.28
C LYS A 274 -18.90 -22.21 -9.43
N HIS A 275 -19.45 -21.77 -10.56
CA HIS A 275 -19.67 -22.61 -11.74
C HIS A 275 -18.41 -22.79 -12.61
N ASN A 276 -17.44 -21.89 -12.50
CA ASN A 276 -16.24 -21.81 -13.35
C ASN A 276 -14.95 -22.03 -12.52
N VAL A 277 -15.02 -22.89 -11.51
CA VAL A 277 -13.88 -23.27 -10.64
C VAL A 277 -13.40 -24.67 -10.97
N ASN A 278 -12.10 -24.84 -11.16
CA ASN A 278 -11.45 -26.14 -11.11
C ASN A 278 -11.35 -26.62 -9.65
N LYS A 279 -12.32 -27.44 -9.23
CA LYS A 279 -12.43 -27.94 -7.85
C LYS A 279 -11.18 -28.70 -7.38
N MET A 280 -10.47 -29.38 -8.28
CA MET A 280 -9.27 -30.15 -7.93
C MET A 280 -8.12 -29.23 -7.48
N ILE A 281 -7.87 -28.16 -8.23
CA ILE A 281 -6.81 -27.19 -7.91
C ILE A 281 -7.13 -26.49 -6.58
N VAL A 282 -8.38 -26.07 -6.38
CA VAL A 282 -8.80 -25.43 -5.11
C VAL A 282 -8.70 -26.39 -3.93
N ALA A 283 -9.00 -27.68 -4.10
CA ALA A 283 -8.84 -28.68 -3.06
C ALA A 283 -7.37 -28.94 -2.68
N GLN A 284 -6.47 -29.02 -3.67
CA GLN A 284 -5.03 -29.13 -3.43
C GLN A 284 -4.49 -27.91 -2.68
N TYR A 285 -4.86 -26.71 -3.11
CA TYR A 285 -4.50 -25.47 -2.44
C TYR A 285 -5.02 -25.44 -0.99
N LYS A 286 -6.26 -25.89 -0.75
CA LYS A 286 -6.84 -25.98 0.59
C LYS A 286 -6.01 -26.85 1.53
N ASN A 287 -5.54 -28.01 1.07
CA ASN A 287 -4.70 -28.88 1.90
C ASN A 287 -3.38 -28.20 2.28
N SER A 288 -2.72 -27.53 1.32
CA SER A 288 -1.50 -26.77 1.56
C SER A 288 -1.70 -25.63 2.59
N ILE A 289 -2.81 -24.89 2.50
CA ILE A 289 -3.14 -23.83 3.46
C ILE A 289 -3.46 -24.39 4.86
N ILE A 290 -4.13 -25.54 4.95
CA ILE A 290 -4.38 -26.22 6.23
C ILE A 290 -3.07 -26.66 6.87
N GLU A 291 -2.14 -27.22 6.10
CA GLU A 291 -0.82 -27.64 6.61
C GLU A 291 0.03 -26.45 7.05
N THR A 292 0.05 -25.39 6.24
CA THR A 292 0.74 -24.13 6.56
C THR A 292 0.20 -23.52 7.84
N SER A 293 -1.12 -23.43 7.97
CA SER A 293 -1.76 -22.86 9.17
C SER A 293 -1.50 -23.67 10.44
N LYS A 294 -1.52 -25.01 10.36
CA LYS A 294 -1.10 -25.89 11.47
C LYS A 294 0.35 -25.69 11.86
N THR A 295 1.25 -25.57 10.88
CA THR A 295 2.68 -25.36 11.12
C THR A 295 2.93 -24.05 11.84
N ILE A 296 2.31 -22.96 11.36
CA ILE A 296 2.40 -21.64 12.00
C ILE A 296 1.84 -21.70 13.43
N LYS A 297 0.64 -22.27 13.60
CA LYS A 297 0.01 -22.41 14.91
C LYS A 297 0.90 -23.17 15.90
N ASN A 298 1.51 -24.28 15.48
CA ASN A 298 2.43 -25.04 16.32
C ASN A 298 3.64 -24.20 16.73
N LYS A 299 4.18 -23.37 15.82
CA LYS A 299 5.28 -22.45 16.15
C LYS A 299 4.87 -21.36 17.14
N ILE A 300 3.67 -20.80 17.01
CA ILE A 300 3.11 -19.84 17.98
C ILE A 300 3.01 -20.50 19.36
N ASN A 301 2.34 -21.65 19.43
CA ASN A 301 2.07 -22.34 20.69
C ASN A 301 3.35 -22.76 21.41
N ASN A 302 4.36 -23.17 20.63
CA ASN A 302 5.67 -23.56 21.17
C ASN A 302 6.62 -22.38 21.37
N GLN A 303 6.21 -21.14 21.08
CA GLN A 303 7.03 -19.92 21.19
C GLN A 303 8.34 -20.01 20.39
N LEU A 304 8.28 -20.61 19.20
CA LEU A 304 9.42 -20.90 18.32
C LEU A 304 9.57 -19.91 17.16
N ILE A 305 8.79 -18.82 17.13
CA ILE A 305 8.89 -17.85 16.04
C ILE A 305 10.16 -17.02 16.24
N SER A 306 11.16 -17.28 15.40
CA SER A 306 12.46 -16.63 15.44
C SER A 306 12.46 -15.31 14.66
N GLY A 307 13.23 -14.33 15.14
CA GLY A 307 13.52 -13.08 14.42
C GLY A 307 14.71 -13.19 13.47
N ASP A 308 15.15 -14.41 13.14
CA ASP A 308 16.31 -14.63 12.30
C ASP A 308 16.00 -14.23 10.86
N PHE A 309 16.58 -13.08 10.47
CA PHE A 309 16.52 -12.60 9.11
C PHE A 309 17.22 -13.61 8.19
N MET A 310 16.50 -14.08 7.17
CA MET A 310 17.20 -14.67 6.04
C MET A 310 17.90 -13.57 5.26
N ILE A 311 19.24 -13.65 5.20
CA ILE A 311 19.96 -13.13 4.04
C ILE A 311 19.46 -13.98 2.88
N TYR A 312 18.66 -13.36 2.00
CA TYR A 312 17.99 -14.04 0.90
C TYR A 312 18.99 -14.92 0.14
N SER A 313 18.84 -16.24 0.25
CA SER A 313 19.56 -17.19 -0.60
C SER A 313 18.70 -17.41 -1.85
N PRO A 314 19.21 -17.13 -3.06
CA PRO A 314 18.42 -17.02 -4.29
C PRO A 314 17.82 -18.34 -4.82
N LYS A 315 17.85 -19.42 -4.04
CA LYS A 315 17.48 -20.77 -4.50
C LYS A 315 16.07 -21.25 -4.15
N ILE A 316 15.25 -20.44 -3.50
CA ILE A 316 13.98 -20.94 -2.95
C ILE A 316 12.78 -20.43 -3.76
N GLU A 317 12.31 -21.36 -4.61
CA GLU A 317 10.90 -21.61 -4.99
C GLU A 317 10.24 -20.78 -6.11
N GLU A 318 10.69 -21.04 -7.34
CA GLU A 318 9.77 -21.29 -8.47
C GLU A 318 9.11 -22.69 -8.42
N LEU A 319 9.37 -23.45 -7.35
CA LEU A 319 8.90 -24.83 -7.14
C LEU A 319 7.51 -24.82 -6.50
N GLU A 320 6.48 -24.93 -7.34
CA GLU A 320 5.34 -25.87 -7.24
C GLU A 320 4.16 -25.38 -8.08
N PHE A 321 3.89 -24.07 -8.12
CA PHE A 321 2.82 -23.51 -8.97
C PHE A 321 3.18 -23.42 -10.46
N SER A 322 4.47 -23.30 -10.80
CA SER A 322 4.95 -23.33 -12.19
C SER A 322 4.78 -24.71 -12.83
N LYS A 323 4.88 -25.79 -12.02
CA LYS A 323 4.66 -27.18 -12.46
C LYS A 323 3.18 -27.52 -12.66
N LEU A 324 2.27 -26.77 -12.05
CA LEU A 324 0.82 -26.99 -12.17
C LEU A 324 0.20 -26.35 -13.43
N ASN A 325 0.92 -25.50 -14.18
CA ASN A 325 0.34 -24.68 -15.25
C ASN A 325 1.19 -24.60 -16.54
N SER A 326 1.80 -25.70 -17.00
CA SER A 326 2.63 -25.66 -18.21
C SER A 326 1.89 -25.79 -19.55
N HIS A 327 0.57 -26.06 -19.59
CA HIS A 327 -0.07 -26.44 -20.87
C HIS A 327 -1.37 -25.75 -21.29
N SER A 328 -1.93 -24.81 -20.53
CA SER A 328 -3.09 -24.04 -21.02
C SER A 328 -3.10 -22.59 -20.53
N LYS A 329 -3.43 -21.66 -21.44
CA LYS A 329 -3.74 -20.27 -21.09
C LYS A 329 -4.95 -20.30 -20.15
N ALA A 330 -4.74 -20.11 -18.85
CA ALA A 330 -5.87 -19.95 -17.95
C ALA A 330 -6.67 -18.72 -18.39
N PRO A 331 -8.00 -18.83 -18.55
CA PRO A 331 -8.80 -17.69 -18.95
C PRO A 331 -8.66 -16.56 -17.92
N ILE A 332 -8.62 -15.31 -18.38
CA ILE A 332 -8.58 -14.13 -17.50
C ILE A 332 -9.77 -14.12 -16.51
N ALA A 333 -10.88 -14.75 -16.93
CA ALA A 333 -12.10 -14.97 -16.16
C ALA A 333 -12.06 -16.20 -15.21
N ALA A 334 -10.94 -16.94 -15.14
CA ALA A 334 -10.80 -18.04 -14.19
C ALA A 334 -11.04 -17.54 -12.76
N SER A 335 -11.93 -18.25 -12.07
CA SER A 335 -12.35 -17.91 -10.72
C SER A 335 -11.54 -18.65 -9.65
N ASP A 336 -10.67 -19.58 -10.05
CA ASP A 336 -9.82 -20.40 -9.16
C ASP A 336 -9.06 -19.55 -8.15
N SER A 337 -8.37 -18.50 -8.63
CA SER A 337 -7.62 -17.59 -7.76
C SER A 337 -8.52 -16.91 -6.72
N PHE A 338 -9.78 -16.59 -7.05
CA PHE A 338 -10.72 -16.01 -6.09
C PHE A 338 -11.16 -17.03 -5.03
N PHE A 339 -11.44 -18.28 -5.42
CA PHE A 339 -11.80 -19.34 -4.47
C PHE A 339 -10.64 -19.76 -3.58
N MET A 340 -9.41 -19.75 -4.10
CA MET A 340 -8.20 -19.92 -3.29
C MET A 340 -8.10 -18.83 -2.21
N ARG A 341 -8.41 -17.57 -2.54
CA ARG A 341 -8.47 -16.49 -1.54
C ARG A 341 -9.53 -16.76 -0.48
N ILE A 342 -10.72 -17.21 -0.86
CA ILE A 342 -11.78 -17.55 0.12
C ILE A 342 -11.31 -18.65 1.07
N VAL A 343 -10.69 -19.72 0.55
CA VAL A 343 -10.11 -20.79 1.37
C VAL A 343 -9.09 -20.22 2.37
N ASN A 344 -8.25 -19.31 1.90
CA ASN A 344 -7.24 -18.63 2.70
C ASN A 344 -7.87 -17.79 3.84
N TRP A 345 -8.86 -16.96 3.47
CA TRP A 345 -9.63 -16.09 4.35
C TRP A 345 -10.44 -16.85 5.40
N GLU A 346 -10.87 -18.07 5.08
CA GLU A 346 -11.60 -18.91 6.04
C GLU A 346 -10.65 -19.67 6.97
N THR A 347 -9.52 -20.15 6.45
CA THR A 347 -8.66 -21.10 7.18
C THR A 347 -7.80 -20.41 8.23
N PHE A 348 -7.10 -19.32 7.88
CA PHE A 348 -6.15 -18.69 8.81
C PHE A 348 -6.84 -18.12 10.07
N PRO A 349 -7.92 -17.33 9.98
CA PRO A 349 -8.56 -16.78 11.18
C PRO A 349 -9.02 -17.88 12.14
N LYS A 350 -9.63 -18.95 11.62
CA LYS A 350 -10.08 -20.10 12.42
C LYS A 350 -8.91 -20.79 13.14
N SER A 351 -7.75 -20.86 12.49
CA SER A 351 -6.58 -21.53 13.06
C SER A 351 -5.83 -20.69 14.09
N LEU A 352 -5.72 -19.38 13.84
CA LEU A 352 -4.81 -18.46 14.56
C LEU A 352 -5.52 -17.63 15.66
N LEU A 353 -6.82 -17.38 15.51
CA LEU A 353 -7.63 -16.65 16.49
C LEU A 353 -8.43 -17.63 17.37
N ASP A 354 -7.73 -18.56 18.01
CA ASP A 354 -8.30 -19.67 18.76
C ASP A 354 -8.36 -19.45 20.28
N THR A 355 -7.71 -18.41 20.80
CA THR A 355 -7.75 -18.03 22.22
C THR A 355 -8.40 -16.66 22.40
N PRO A 356 -9.03 -16.38 23.56
CA PRO A 356 -9.60 -15.06 23.82
C PRO A 356 -8.59 -13.92 23.68
N LEU A 357 -7.34 -14.14 24.11
CA LEU A 357 -6.26 -13.15 23.99
C LEU A 357 -5.84 -12.93 22.54
N SER A 358 -5.68 -13.99 21.74
CA SER A 358 -5.35 -13.84 20.32
C SER A 358 -6.49 -13.18 19.53
N ILE A 359 -7.75 -13.38 19.91
CA ILE A 359 -8.89 -12.65 19.32
C ILE A 359 -8.82 -11.15 19.63
N ILE A 360 -8.49 -10.77 20.87
CA ILE A 360 -8.51 -9.36 21.30
C ILE A 360 -7.29 -8.60 20.80
N PHE A 361 -6.09 -9.17 20.93
CA PHE A 361 -4.79 -8.51 20.67
C PHE A 361 -4.05 -9.05 19.45
N GLY A 362 -4.62 -10.05 18.77
CA GLY A 362 -3.99 -10.64 17.59
C GLY A 362 -2.87 -11.60 17.95
N THR A 363 -2.19 -12.04 16.90
CA THR A 363 -1.11 -13.00 16.96
C THR A 363 0.25 -12.40 16.69
N GLY A 364 0.34 -11.14 16.25
CA GLY A 364 1.60 -10.50 15.87
C GLY A 364 2.23 -11.07 14.61
N ILE A 365 1.54 -11.98 13.91
CA ILE A 365 1.99 -12.55 12.63
C ILE A 365 1.56 -11.65 11.48
N TYR A 366 2.49 -11.44 10.57
CA TYR A 366 2.30 -10.68 9.35
C TYR A 366 3.02 -11.35 8.18
N TYR A 367 2.68 -11.00 6.94
CA TYR A 367 3.37 -11.53 5.78
C TYR A 367 4.77 -10.92 5.67
N SER A 368 5.80 -11.79 5.61
CA SER A 368 7.15 -11.36 5.28
C SER A 368 7.94 -12.45 4.58
N LYS A 369 8.47 -12.11 3.41
CA LYS A 369 9.41 -12.98 2.67
C LYS A 369 10.79 -13.12 3.35
N TYR A 370 11.08 -12.32 4.38
CA TYR A 370 12.39 -12.28 5.02
C TYR A 370 12.52 -13.22 6.23
N PHE A 371 11.42 -13.81 6.70
CA PHE A 371 11.40 -14.70 7.85
C PHE A 371 10.92 -16.10 7.42
N ASN A 372 11.73 -17.12 7.70
CA ASN A 372 11.47 -18.50 7.28
C ASN A 372 10.15 -19.04 7.84
N ASP A 373 9.82 -18.64 9.07
CA ASP A 373 8.69 -19.18 9.80
C ASP A 373 7.34 -18.72 9.24
N ILE A 374 7.32 -17.59 8.53
CA ILE A 374 6.09 -16.91 8.08
C ILE A 374 6.13 -16.53 6.60
N LYS A 375 7.11 -17.01 5.82
CA LYS A 375 7.25 -16.69 4.39
C LYS A 375 6.06 -17.11 3.52
N TYR A 376 5.33 -18.15 3.94
CA TYR A 376 4.13 -18.64 3.23
C TYR A 376 2.82 -18.09 3.81
N PHE A 377 2.88 -17.32 4.90
CA PHE A 377 1.71 -16.68 5.47
C PHE A 377 1.35 -15.43 4.65
N CYS A 378 0.43 -15.53 3.70
CA CYS A 378 0.00 -14.37 2.91
C CYS A 378 -1.52 -14.29 2.93
N ILE A 379 -2.07 -13.19 3.46
CA ILE A 379 -3.51 -12.91 3.43
C ILE A 379 -3.73 -11.64 2.63
N ASP A 380 -4.34 -11.78 1.47
CA ASP A 380 -4.63 -10.69 0.55
C ASP A 380 -6.00 -10.05 0.79
N ASN A 381 -6.34 -9.90 2.07
CA ASN A 381 -7.51 -9.20 2.57
C ASN A 381 -7.11 -8.46 3.85
N ILE A 382 -7.10 -7.13 3.76
CA ILE A 382 -6.54 -6.29 4.80
C ILE A 382 -7.32 -6.35 6.11
N TYR A 383 -8.61 -6.65 6.06
CA TYR A 383 -9.43 -6.75 7.26
C TYR A 383 -9.06 -7.98 8.04
N ILE A 384 -8.93 -9.10 7.34
CA ILE A 384 -8.57 -10.39 7.92
C ILE A 384 -7.11 -10.38 8.38
N ASP A 385 -6.20 -9.87 7.54
CA ASP A 385 -4.79 -9.70 7.86
C ASP A 385 -4.61 -8.83 9.12
N SER A 386 -5.30 -7.68 9.19
CA SER A 386 -5.25 -6.80 10.37
C SER A 386 -5.85 -7.49 11.61
N LEU A 387 -6.98 -8.19 11.49
CA LEU A 387 -7.55 -8.92 12.64
C LEU A 387 -6.60 -10.01 13.17
N ILE A 388 -5.91 -10.74 12.29
CA ILE A 388 -4.93 -11.75 12.72
C ILE A 388 -3.71 -11.09 13.35
N HIS A 389 -3.24 -9.98 12.77
CA HIS A 389 -2.02 -9.32 13.20
C HIS A 389 -2.21 -8.60 14.55
N ILE A 390 -3.22 -7.73 14.64
CA ILE A 390 -3.44 -6.78 15.76
C ILE A 390 -4.77 -6.99 16.51
N GLY A 391 -5.48 -8.09 16.25
CA GLY A 391 -6.70 -8.43 16.97
C GLY A 391 -7.86 -7.46 16.75
N LEU A 392 -8.96 -7.72 17.45
CA LEU A 392 -10.17 -6.91 17.35
C LEU A 392 -9.97 -5.48 17.88
N LEU A 393 -9.25 -5.31 19.00
CA LEU A 393 -9.05 -3.99 19.60
C LEU A 393 -8.17 -3.11 18.70
N GLY A 394 -7.03 -3.63 18.26
CA GLY A 394 -6.14 -2.94 17.34
C GLY A 394 -6.85 -2.63 16.02
N PHE A 395 -7.61 -3.58 15.48
CA PHE A 395 -8.41 -3.39 14.26
C PHE A 395 -9.36 -2.19 14.37
N LEU A 396 -10.13 -2.09 15.46
CA LEU A 396 -11.07 -0.97 15.64
C LEU A 396 -10.35 0.38 15.70
N ILE A 397 -9.25 0.47 16.46
CA ILE A 397 -8.47 1.72 16.58
C ILE A 397 -7.81 2.07 15.25
N TYR A 398 -7.26 1.08 14.54
CA TYR A 398 -6.59 1.25 13.26
C TYR A 398 -7.53 1.77 12.18
N PHE A 399 -8.70 1.15 12.00
CA PHE A 399 -9.69 1.63 11.01
C PHE A 399 -10.35 2.94 11.43
N TRP A 400 -10.49 3.20 12.73
CA TRP A 400 -10.92 4.51 13.21
C TRP A 400 -9.89 5.58 12.82
N LEU A 401 -8.59 5.34 13.03
CA LEU A 401 -7.53 6.26 12.61
C LEU A 401 -7.56 6.52 11.10
N LEU A 402 -7.70 5.48 10.27
CA LEU A 402 -7.82 5.64 8.80
C LEU A 402 -9.03 6.49 8.42
N TYR A 403 -10.16 6.32 9.10
CA TYR A 403 -11.35 7.13 8.86
C TYR A 403 -11.17 8.59 9.29
N GLU A 404 -10.50 8.86 10.42
CA GLU A 404 -10.19 10.23 10.83
C GLU A 404 -9.21 10.92 9.87
N ILE A 405 -8.23 10.20 9.33
CA ILE A 405 -7.33 10.72 8.29
C ILE A 405 -8.16 11.09 7.04
N TYR A 406 -9.10 10.24 6.65
CA TYR A 406 -10.00 10.50 5.52
C TYR A 406 -10.86 11.75 5.75
N LEU A 407 -11.48 11.88 6.92
CA LEU A 407 -12.29 13.05 7.29
C LEU A 407 -11.46 14.33 7.33
N PHE A 408 -10.24 14.25 7.85
CA PHE A 408 -9.30 15.36 7.86
C PHE A 408 -9.02 15.84 6.43
N ILE A 409 -8.65 14.94 5.51
CA ILE A 409 -8.39 15.28 4.09
C ILE A 409 -9.66 15.86 3.45
N CYS A 410 -10.82 15.26 3.71
CA CYS A 410 -12.11 15.75 3.19
C CYS A 410 -12.33 17.22 3.56
N ASN A 411 -12.15 17.57 4.84
CA ASN A 411 -12.37 18.93 5.33
C ASN A 411 -11.33 19.92 4.79
N SER A 412 -10.13 19.47 4.44
CA SER A 412 -9.05 20.32 3.92
C SER A 412 -8.98 20.39 2.38
N SER A 413 -9.78 19.62 1.65
CA SER A 413 -9.57 19.39 0.22
C SER A 413 -9.99 20.53 -0.72
N ASN A 414 -10.80 21.49 -0.27
CA ASN A 414 -11.49 22.44 -1.17
C ASN A 414 -10.56 23.23 -2.12
N ASN A 415 -9.37 23.59 -1.65
CA ASN A 415 -8.47 24.51 -2.35
C ASN A 415 -7.25 23.84 -3.01
N SER A 416 -7.09 22.53 -2.91
CA SER A 416 -5.94 21.80 -3.47
C SER A 416 -6.38 20.64 -4.37
N ILE A 417 -5.79 20.58 -5.55
CA ILE A 417 -5.96 19.49 -6.50
C ILE A 417 -5.38 18.20 -5.93
N ILE A 418 -4.18 18.25 -5.34
CA ILE A 418 -3.52 17.08 -4.74
C ILE A 418 -4.34 16.52 -3.55
N LEU A 419 -4.91 17.38 -2.70
CA LEU A 419 -5.81 16.91 -1.63
C LEU A 419 -7.09 16.30 -2.18
N LYS A 420 -7.70 16.87 -3.23
CA LYS A 420 -8.86 16.26 -3.90
C LYS A 420 -8.54 14.89 -4.49
N VAL A 421 -7.40 14.75 -5.18
CA VAL A 421 -6.97 13.44 -5.71
C VAL A 421 -6.76 12.45 -4.57
N SER A 422 -6.15 12.88 -3.47
CA SER A 422 -5.93 12.04 -2.29
C SER A 422 -7.26 11.60 -1.66
N LEU A 423 -8.23 12.50 -1.56
CA LEU A 423 -9.59 12.20 -1.11
C LEU A 423 -10.27 11.14 -1.97
N PHE A 424 -10.20 11.29 -3.30
CA PHE A 424 -10.86 10.38 -4.26
C PHE A 424 -10.20 9.02 -4.31
N VAL A 425 -8.88 8.95 -4.16
CA VAL A 425 -8.19 7.67 -4.07
C VAL A 425 -8.48 7.04 -2.71
N MET A 426 -8.31 7.75 -1.60
CA MET A 426 -8.47 7.21 -0.26
C MET A 426 -9.89 6.69 0.03
N SER A 427 -10.93 7.24 -0.61
CA SER A 427 -12.29 6.70 -0.48
C SER A 427 -12.37 5.22 -0.88
N THR A 428 -11.51 4.78 -1.80
CA THR A 428 -11.46 3.40 -2.32
C THR A 428 -10.72 2.41 -1.42
N ILE A 429 -10.14 2.86 -0.30
CA ILE A 429 -9.34 2.00 0.59
C ILE A 429 -10.18 0.84 1.13
N THR A 430 -11.47 1.07 1.38
CA THR A 430 -12.34 0.07 1.98
C THR A 430 -12.71 -1.04 1.00
N ILE A 431 -13.03 -0.69 -0.25
CA ILE A 431 -13.34 -1.67 -1.29
C ILE A 431 -12.10 -2.42 -1.78
N SER A 432 -10.98 -1.71 -1.96
CA SER A 432 -9.72 -2.33 -2.40
C SER A 432 -9.09 -3.22 -1.33
N GLY A 433 -9.33 -2.91 -0.05
CA GLY A 433 -8.83 -3.68 1.10
C GLY A 433 -9.27 -5.14 1.11
N PHE A 434 -10.43 -5.48 0.54
CA PHE A 434 -10.87 -6.86 0.40
C PHE A 434 -10.04 -7.68 -0.60
N PHE A 435 -9.25 -7.02 -1.45
CA PHE A 435 -8.52 -7.66 -2.55
C PHE A 435 -7.00 -7.45 -2.49
N GLY A 436 -6.46 -6.90 -1.40
CA GLY A 436 -5.01 -6.87 -1.14
C GLY A 436 -4.56 -6.03 0.07
N GLY A 437 -3.32 -6.28 0.51
CA GLY A 437 -2.60 -5.52 1.55
C GLY A 437 -1.96 -4.24 1.00
N ILE A 438 -2.74 -3.16 0.89
CA ILE A 438 -2.39 -2.00 0.04
C ILE A 438 -2.14 -0.70 0.84
N ILE A 439 -2.45 -0.67 2.14
CA ILE A 439 -2.45 0.57 2.94
C ILE A 439 -1.14 1.38 2.85
N PRO A 440 0.07 0.79 2.91
CA PRO A 440 1.30 1.57 2.77
C PRO A 440 1.38 2.39 1.47
N VAL A 441 0.84 1.88 0.37
CA VAL A 441 0.83 2.58 -0.93
C VAL A 441 -0.10 3.80 -0.89
N TYR A 442 -1.28 3.67 -0.26
CA TYR A 442 -2.17 4.81 -0.01
C TYR A 442 -1.48 5.86 0.86
N LEU A 443 -0.89 5.43 1.98
CA LEU A 443 -0.29 6.34 2.95
C LEU A 443 0.89 7.12 2.38
N ASN A 444 1.73 6.50 1.54
CA ASN A 444 2.82 7.20 0.85
C ASN A 444 2.31 8.42 0.07
N PHE A 445 1.22 8.27 -0.68
CA PHE A 445 0.65 9.37 -1.45
C PHE A 445 -0.12 10.36 -0.56
N ILE A 446 -0.85 9.88 0.44
CA ILE A 446 -1.52 10.73 1.42
C ILE A 446 -0.49 11.65 2.10
N LEU A 447 0.67 11.15 2.50
CA LEU A 447 1.72 11.98 3.10
C LEU A 447 2.21 13.09 2.16
N VAL A 448 2.26 12.85 0.84
CA VAL A 448 2.53 13.91 -0.14
C VAL A 448 1.46 15.00 -0.11
N SER A 449 0.19 14.65 0.11
CA SER A 449 -0.90 15.63 0.15
C SER A 449 -0.84 16.56 1.36
N PHE A 450 -0.18 16.17 2.44
CA PHE A 450 0.02 17.06 3.60
C PHE A 450 1.01 18.20 3.31
N PHE A 451 1.86 18.10 2.28
CA PHE A 451 2.76 19.20 1.88
C PHE A 451 2.01 20.44 1.36
N VAL A 452 0.79 20.25 0.87
CA VAL A 452 -0.04 21.30 0.25
C VAL A 452 -1.17 21.78 1.15
N LEU A 453 -1.13 21.43 2.44
CA LEU A 453 -2.04 21.99 3.43
C LEU A 453 -1.75 23.49 3.59
N ASN A 454 -2.54 24.31 2.90
CA ASN A 454 -2.52 25.76 3.05
C ASN A 454 -3.30 26.15 4.30
N GLY A 455 -2.72 27.02 5.15
CA GLY A 455 -3.41 27.62 6.27
C GLY A 455 -4.05 26.56 7.17
N TYR A 456 -3.23 25.84 7.93
CA TYR A 456 -3.71 25.09 9.09
C TYR A 456 -4.20 26.12 10.12
N ASP A 457 -5.33 26.77 9.83
CA ASP A 457 -5.98 27.73 10.69
C ASP A 457 -6.31 26.98 11.98
N GLU A 458 -5.73 27.45 13.08
CA GLU A 458 -5.86 26.86 14.40
C GLU A 458 -7.31 26.78 14.90
N GLN A 459 -8.27 27.33 14.15
CA GLN A 459 -9.64 27.58 14.59
C GLN A 459 -10.70 26.61 14.02
N ASN A 460 -10.38 25.74 13.06
CA ASN A 460 -11.41 24.96 12.34
C ASN A 460 -11.25 23.43 12.39
N ILE A 461 -10.94 22.87 13.56
CA ILE A 461 -11.09 21.42 13.80
C ILE A 461 -11.73 21.20 15.17
N TYR A 462 -13.06 21.31 15.21
CA TYR A 462 -13.89 20.79 16.30
C TYR A 462 -14.16 19.29 16.09
#